data_AF-A0A392N8T0-F1
#
_entry.id   AF-A0A392N8T0-F1
#
_cell.length_a   1.000
_cell.length_b   1.000
_cell.length_c   1.000
_cell.angle_alpha   90.00
_cell.angle_beta   90.00
_cell.angle_gamma   90.00
#
_symmetry.space_group_name_H-M   'P 1'
#
loop_
_entity.id
_entity.type
_entity.pdbx_description
1 polymer ?
#
loop_
_entity_poly.entity_id
_entity_poly.type
_entity_poly.pdbx_seq_one_letter_code
_entity_poly.pdbx_strand_id
1 'polypeptide(L)'
;MSIKRALLVAGDTLFVYFTGHGNREEAEPNSNNTNYEEFIHTADGTKISDVTMRMFVECVPQGTCFVLIVDACHSAGMIEGAEERVGRSEVKIERVKKPESLPYSIQTGRHLGTLFAACQSDQVTTCNLKSGSHFTNAIIE
;
A
#
# COMPACT_ATOMS: atom_id res chain seq x y z
N MET A 1 -12.32 9.24 24.81
CA MET A 1 -12.61 8.60 23.50
C MET A 1 -12.24 7.14 23.64
N SER A 2 -13.21 6.25 23.89
CA SER A 2 -12.93 4.82 24.01
C SER A 2 -12.70 4.26 22.62
N ILE A 3 -11.45 3.93 22.30
CA ILE A 3 -11.12 3.19 21.08
C ILE A 3 -11.73 1.79 21.26
N LYS A 4 -12.87 1.55 20.59
CA LYS A 4 -13.39 0.19 20.46
C LYS A 4 -12.37 -0.57 19.59
N ARG A 5 -11.68 -1.54 20.19
CA ARG A 5 -10.87 -2.48 19.41
C ARG A 5 -11.82 -3.22 18.47
N ALA A 6 -11.61 -3.09 17.17
CA ALA A 6 -12.24 -3.99 16.21
C ALA A 6 -11.68 -5.39 16.48
N LEU A 7 -12.54 -6.29 16.95
CA LEU A 7 -12.22 -7.71 17.06
C LEU A 7 -12.53 -8.33 15.72
N LEU A 8 -11.56 -8.33 14.82
CA LEU A 8 -11.68 -9.04 13.54
C LEU A 8 -11.63 -10.55 13.80
N VAL A 9 -12.48 -11.29 13.11
CA VAL A 9 -12.47 -12.75 13.10
C VAL A 9 -12.52 -13.29 11.67
N ALA A 10 -12.22 -14.57 11.50
CA ALA A 10 -12.33 -15.22 10.19
C ALA A 10 -13.74 -15.08 9.63
N GLY A 11 -13.85 -14.69 8.35
CA GLY A 11 -15.12 -14.39 7.69
C GLY A 11 -15.51 -12.91 7.70
N ASP A 12 -14.85 -12.07 8.52
CA ASP A 12 -15.04 -10.62 8.46
C ASP A 12 -14.41 -10.01 7.20
N THR A 13 -14.89 -8.84 6.83
CA THR A 13 -14.28 -7.99 5.79
C THR A 13 -13.74 -6.73 6.42
N LEU A 14 -12.43 -6.49 6.27
CA LEU A 14 -11.78 -5.25 6.60
C LEU A 14 -11.51 -4.47 5.30
N PHE A 15 -12.20 -3.34 5.16
CA PHE A 15 -12.00 -2.40 4.06
C PHE A 15 -11.38 -1.11 4.60
N VAL A 16 -10.23 -0.73 4.06
CA VAL A 16 -9.52 0.50 4.42
C VAL A 16 -9.33 1.32 3.16
N TYR A 17 -9.76 2.59 3.21
CA TYR A 17 -9.53 3.55 2.14
C TYR A 17 -8.79 4.76 2.72
N PHE A 18 -7.65 5.08 2.12
CA PHE A 18 -6.84 6.24 2.46
C PHE A 18 -6.69 7.13 1.22
N THR A 19 -6.85 8.44 1.42
CA THR A 19 -6.55 9.47 0.42
C THR A 19 -5.78 10.60 1.09
N GLY A 20 -4.70 11.05 0.45
CA GLY A 20 -3.85 12.09 1.01
C GLY A 20 -2.45 12.10 0.39
N HIS A 21 -1.50 12.68 1.13
CA HIS A 21 -0.12 12.74 0.69
C HIS A 21 0.61 11.43 0.94
N GLY A 22 1.37 11.01 -0.08
CA GLY A 22 2.36 9.95 0.00
C GLY A 22 3.69 10.46 -0.53
N ASN A 23 4.77 9.86 -0.07
CA ASN A 23 6.12 10.14 -0.53
C ASN A 23 6.99 8.88 -0.33
N ARG A 24 8.26 8.97 -0.72
CA ARG A 24 9.24 7.93 -0.49
C ARG A 24 10.62 8.52 -0.19
N GLU A 25 11.42 7.77 0.56
CA GLU A 25 12.83 8.09 0.86
C GLU A 25 13.71 6.93 0.41
N GLU A 26 14.97 7.19 0.05
CA GLU A 26 15.90 6.12 -0.32
C GLU A 26 16.06 5.15 0.86
N ALA A 27 15.85 3.86 0.61
CA ALA A 27 16.05 2.83 1.63
C ALA A 27 17.53 2.43 1.68
N GLU A 28 17.94 1.86 2.82
CA GLU A 28 19.24 1.21 2.90
C GLU A 28 19.36 0.10 1.83
N PRO A 29 20.54 -0.10 1.21
CA PRO A 29 20.69 -1.06 0.12
C PRO A 29 20.19 -2.46 0.50
N ASN A 30 19.33 -3.04 -0.34
CA ASN A 30 18.70 -4.36 -0.15
C ASN A 30 17.78 -4.49 1.09
N SER A 31 17.36 -3.39 1.70
CA SER A 31 16.45 -3.42 2.86
C SER A 31 14.97 -3.37 2.49
N ASN A 32 14.64 -2.91 1.27
CA ASN A 32 13.29 -2.73 0.77
C ASN A 32 13.11 -3.27 -0.66
N ASN A 33 11.93 -3.78 -1.03
CA ASN A 33 11.65 -4.35 -2.34
C ASN A 33 11.69 -3.35 -3.51
N THR A 34 11.47 -2.06 -3.25
CA THR A 34 11.53 -0.97 -4.25
C THR A 34 12.86 -0.24 -4.23
N ASN A 35 13.72 -0.50 -3.22
CA ASN A 35 14.87 0.32 -2.81
C ASN A 35 14.48 1.70 -2.24
N TYR A 36 13.21 1.93 -1.95
CA TYR A 36 12.70 3.12 -1.30
C TYR A 36 11.80 2.73 -0.12
N GLU A 37 11.78 3.52 0.94
CA GLU A 37 10.76 3.40 1.98
C GLU A 37 9.59 4.31 1.60
N GLU A 38 8.50 3.74 1.08
CA GLU A 38 7.26 4.47 0.83
C GLU A 38 6.50 4.75 2.12
N PHE A 39 5.87 5.92 2.21
CA PHE A 39 5.05 6.29 3.36
C PHE A 39 3.91 7.25 3.01
N ILE A 40 2.87 7.22 3.83
CA ILE A 40 1.79 8.21 3.84
C ILE A 40 1.91 9.13 5.05
N HIS A 41 1.39 10.36 4.91
CA HIS A 41 1.32 11.31 6.01
C HIS A 41 -0.07 11.32 6.64
N THR A 42 -0.08 11.31 7.97
CA THR A 42 -1.25 11.72 8.75
C THR A 42 -1.32 13.24 8.84
N ALA A 43 -2.46 13.77 9.31
CA ALA A 43 -2.69 15.21 9.39
C ALA A 43 -1.71 15.96 10.32
N ASP A 44 -1.12 15.28 11.31
CA ASP A 44 -0.11 15.87 12.20
C ASP A 44 1.34 15.72 11.67
N GLY A 45 1.49 15.15 10.47
CA GLY A 45 2.78 14.93 9.82
C GLY A 45 3.43 13.59 10.15
N THR A 46 2.86 12.76 11.04
CA THR A 46 3.38 11.42 11.33
C THR A 46 3.38 10.57 10.08
N LYS A 47 4.53 9.95 9.78
CA LYS A 47 4.73 9.01 8.68
C LYS A 47 4.22 7.62 9.08
N ILE A 48 3.43 7.00 8.21
CA ILE A 48 3.13 5.57 8.27
C ILE A 48 3.82 4.94 7.08
N SER A 49 4.86 4.14 7.33
CA SER A 49 5.64 3.49 6.28
C SER A 49 5.01 2.20 5.76
N ASP A 50 5.46 1.78 4.59
CA ASP A 50 5.15 0.50 3.95
C ASP A 50 5.50 -0.72 4.82
N VAL A 51 6.58 -0.66 5.60
CA VAL A 51 6.96 -1.67 6.59
C VAL A 51 5.92 -1.70 7.73
N THR A 52 5.53 -0.52 8.23
CA THR A 52 4.49 -0.42 9.27
C THR A 52 3.15 -0.96 8.77
N MET A 53 2.79 -0.65 7.52
CA MET A 53 1.60 -1.17 6.88
C MET A 53 1.68 -2.69 6.68
N ARG A 54 2.83 -3.23 6.26
CA ARG A 54 3.07 -4.68 6.19
C ARG A 54 2.82 -5.35 7.54
N MET A 55 3.38 -4.82 8.63
CA MET A 55 3.14 -5.34 9.98
C MET A 55 1.67 -5.30 10.37
N PHE A 56 0.97 -4.22 10.04
CA PHE A 56 -0.47 -4.10 10.28
C PHE A 56 -1.26 -5.18 9.54
N VAL A 57 -0.96 -5.40 8.25
CA VAL A 57 -1.61 -6.41 7.42
C VAL A 57 -1.33 -7.83 7.93
N GLU A 58 -0.12 -8.11 8.42
CA GLU A 58 0.23 -9.41 9.00
C GLU A 58 -0.54 -9.70 10.31
N CYS A 59 -0.95 -8.66 11.04
CA CYS A 59 -1.79 -8.80 12.23
C CYS A 59 -3.25 -9.10 11.91
N VAL A 60 -3.68 -9.00 10.65
CA VAL A 60 -5.06 -9.33 10.26
C VAL A 60 -5.31 -10.84 10.38
N PRO A 61 -6.37 -11.27 11.08
CA PRO A 61 -6.67 -12.69 11.26
C PRO A 61 -6.84 -13.45 9.95
N GLN A 62 -6.39 -14.70 9.91
CA GLN A 62 -6.61 -15.58 8.76
C GLN A 62 -8.10 -15.73 8.44
N GLY A 63 -8.43 -15.73 7.15
CA GLY A 63 -9.82 -15.86 6.71
C GLY A 63 -10.60 -14.54 6.73
N THR A 64 -9.97 -13.42 7.14
CA THR A 64 -10.51 -12.08 6.92
C THR A 64 -10.31 -11.69 5.46
N CYS A 65 -11.33 -11.12 4.82
CA CYS A 65 -11.16 -10.43 3.54
C CYS A 65 -10.57 -9.05 3.80
N PHE A 66 -9.30 -8.83 3.46
CA PHE A 66 -8.64 -7.52 3.61
C PHE A 66 -8.50 -6.81 2.27
N VAL A 67 -9.03 -5.59 2.18
CA VAL A 67 -8.89 -4.70 1.04
C VAL A 67 -8.36 -3.34 1.53
N LEU A 68 -7.28 -2.89 0.91
CA LEU A 68 -6.69 -1.59 1.12
C LEU A 68 -6.76 -0.80 -0.19
N ILE A 69 -7.23 0.44 -0.13
CA ILE A 69 -7.19 1.37 -1.25
C ILE A 69 -6.37 2.58 -0.80
N VAL A 70 -5.33 2.92 -1.58
CA VAL A 70 -4.42 4.02 -1.27
C VAL A 70 -4.37 4.98 -2.45
N ASP A 71 -4.97 6.15 -2.25
CA ASP A 71 -4.91 7.27 -3.17
C ASP A 71 -3.86 8.28 -2.71
N ALA A 72 -2.61 7.99 -3.06
CA ALA A 72 -1.43 8.79 -2.71
C ALA A 72 -0.32 8.56 -3.75
N CYS A 73 0.67 9.47 -3.81
CA CYS A 73 1.89 9.25 -4.60
C CYS A 73 2.64 8.00 -4.12
N HIS A 74 3.32 7.30 -5.03
CA HIS A 74 4.10 6.08 -4.74
C HIS A 74 3.28 4.92 -4.13
N SER A 75 1.94 4.97 -4.26
CA SER A 75 1.03 4.11 -3.50
C SER A 75 1.13 2.61 -3.78
N ALA A 76 1.66 2.15 -4.93
CA ALA A 76 1.83 0.71 -5.16
C ALA A 76 2.90 0.07 -4.27
N GLY A 77 3.85 0.86 -3.74
CA GLY A 77 4.87 0.41 -2.78
C GLY A 77 4.37 0.34 -1.33
N MET A 78 3.12 0.75 -1.04
CA MET A 78 2.62 0.96 0.33
C MET A 78 2.54 -0.30 1.20
N ILE A 79 2.79 -1.49 0.65
CA ILE A 79 2.93 -2.71 1.43
C ILE A 79 4.24 -3.40 1.04
N GLU A 80 5.21 -3.34 1.94
CA GLU A 80 6.55 -3.84 1.68
C GLU A 80 6.55 -5.32 1.25
N GLY A 81 7.21 -5.66 0.16
CA GLY A 81 7.27 -7.03 -0.37
C GLY A 81 6.01 -7.49 -1.12
N ALA A 82 4.95 -6.69 -1.21
CA ALA A 82 3.73 -7.04 -1.97
C ALA A 82 4.03 -7.21 -3.46
N GLU A 83 3.30 -8.09 -4.15
CA GLU A 83 3.41 -8.22 -5.60
C GLU A 83 2.63 -7.10 -6.28
N GLU A 84 3.35 -6.22 -6.98
CA GLU A 84 2.74 -5.18 -7.82
C GLU A 84 2.30 -5.80 -9.16
N ARG A 85 1.00 -5.68 -9.48
CA ARG A 85 0.44 -6.10 -10.76
C ARG A 85 -0.21 -4.93 -11.46
N VAL A 86 0.42 -4.45 -12.53
CA VAL A 86 -0.14 -3.44 -13.43
C VAL A 86 -0.89 -4.13 -14.57
N GLY A 87 -2.07 -3.62 -14.92
CA GLY A 87 -2.82 -4.06 -16.10
C GLY A 87 -2.04 -3.83 -17.41
N ARG A 88 -2.61 -4.20 -18.57
CA ARG A 88 -1.99 -3.91 -19.87
C ARG A 88 -1.84 -2.38 -20.03
N SER A 89 -0.62 -1.89 -19.85
CA SER A 89 -0.21 -0.54 -20.24
C SER A 89 0.48 -0.59 -21.60
N GLU A 90 0.28 0.43 -22.43
CA GLU A 90 0.99 0.56 -23.72
C GLU A 90 2.50 0.81 -23.52
N VAL A 91 2.92 1.08 -22.28
CA VAL A 91 4.31 1.29 -21.88
C VAL A 91 4.90 -0.01 -21.35
N LYS A 92 5.99 -0.49 -21.98
CA LYS A 92 6.81 -1.59 -21.44
C LYS A 92 7.57 -1.08 -20.22
N ILE A 93 7.18 -1.53 -19.03
CA ILE A 93 7.91 -1.28 -17.79
C ILE A 93 8.73 -2.53 -17.47
N GLU A 94 10.03 -2.35 -17.28
CA GLU A 94 10.91 -3.43 -16.81
C GLU A 94 10.52 -3.77 -15.37
N ARG A 95 10.13 -5.04 -15.14
CA ARG A 95 9.83 -5.51 -13.79
C ARG A 95 11.14 -5.59 -13.01
N VAL A 96 11.29 -4.73 -12.00
CA VAL A 96 12.39 -4.84 -11.04
C VAL A 96 12.31 -6.22 -10.37
N LYS A 97 13.40 -7.00 -10.46
CA LYS A 97 13.49 -8.28 -9.75
C LYS A 97 13.55 -7.98 -8.26
N LYS A 98 12.61 -8.51 -7.50
CA LYS A 98 12.62 -8.41 -6.03
C LYS A 98 13.92 -9.01 -5.48
N PRO A 99 14.53 -8.43 -4.44
CA PRO A 99 15.65 -9.07 -3.74
C PRO A 99 15.23 -10.44 -3.19
N GLU A 100 16.17 -11.40 -3.23
CA GLU A 100 15.93 -12.83 -2.92
C GLU A 100 15.54 -13.11 -1.46
N SER A 101 15.78 -12.16 -0.54
CA SER A 101 15.35 -12.26 0.84
C SER A 101 15.25 -10.86 1.47
N LEU A 102 14.02 -10.39 1.73
CA LEU A 102 13.80 -9.18 2.51
C LEU A 102 13.85 -9.54 4.00
N PRO A 103 14.48 -8.70 4.86
CA PRO A 103 14.55 -8.97 6.30
C PRO A 103 13.17 -9.06 6.96
N TYR A 104 12.14 -8.50 6.33
CA TYR A 104 10.74 -8.51 6.79
C TYR A 104 9.83 -9.50 6.06
N SER A 105 10.35 -10.36 5.17
CA SER A 105 9.51 -11.37 4.53
C SER A 105 9.29 -12.55 5.46
N ILE A 106 8.37 -12.44 6.40
CA ILE A 106 7.68 -13.63 6.89
C ILE A 106 6.85 -14.11 5.71
N GLN A 107 7.38 -15.07 4.93
CA GLN A 107 6.59 -15.75 3.92
C GLN A 107 5.54 -16.59 4.64
N THR A 108 4.41 -15.96 4.96
CA THR A 108 3.27 -16.61 5.62
C THR A 108 2.64 -17.71 4.75
N GLY A 109 3.03 -17.80 3.48
CA GLY A 109 2.54 -18.79 2.52
C GLY A 109 1.06 -18.62 2.16
N ARG A 110 0.45 -17.48 2.50
CA ARG A 110 -0.99 -17.21 2.30
C ARG A 110 -1.24 -15.80 1.73
N HIS A 111 -2.39 -15.62 1.09
CA HIS A 111 -2.84 -14.30 0.64
C HIS A 111 -3.17 -13.42 1.86
N LEU A 112 -2.53 -12.26 1.96
CA LEU A 112 -2.70 -11.34 3.09
C LEU A 112 -3.77 -10.26 2.82
N GLY A 113 -4.11 -10.02 1.56
CA GLY A 113 -5.13 -9.07 1.14
C GLY A 113 -4.79 -8.38 -0.16
N THR A 114 -5.65 -7.46 -0.58
CA THR A 114 -5.56 -6.81 -1.89
C THR A 114 -5.39 -5.30 -1.72
N LEU A 115 -4.34 -4.74 -2.34
CA LEU A 115 -4.10 -3.31 -2.43
C LEU A 115 -4.53 -2.79 -3.82
N PHE A 116 -5.37 -1.75 -3.84
CA PHE A 116 -5.59 -0.91 -5.02
C PHE A 116 -4.87 0.42 -4.83
N ALA A 117 -3.88 0.66 -5.68
CA ALA A 117 -3.04 1.85 -5.63
C ALA A 117 -3.40 2.81 -6.77
N ALA A 118 -3.32 4.11 -6.49
CA ALA A 118 -3.57 5.16 -7.47
C ALA A 118 -2.47 5.29 -8.53
N CYS A 119 -1.25 4.90 -8.20
CA CYS A 119 -0.10 4.94 -9.10
C CYS A 119 0.92 3.86 -8.74
N GLN A 120 1.87 3.63 -9.66
CA GLN A 120 3.00 2.74 -9.39
C GLN A 120 3.94 3.33 -8.33
N SER A 121 4.81 2.48 -7.77
CA SER A 121 5.75 2.84 -6.70
C SER A 121 6.72 3.96 -7.09
N ASP A 122 7.06 4.06 -8.37
CA ASP A 122 7.94 5.10 -8.92
C ASP A 122 7.22 6.31 -9.52
N GLN A 123 5.90 6.38 -9.39
CA GLN A 123 5.07 7.44 -9.97
C GLN A 123 4.39 8.30 -8.91
N VAL A 124 3.98 9.49 -9.31
CA VAL A 124 3.17 10.42 -8.51
C VAL A 124 1.74 10.46 -9.01
N THR A 125 0.79 10.69 -8.11
CA THR A 125 -0.62 10.90 -8.49
C THR A 125 -0.84 12.33 -8.95
N THR A 126 -1.94 12.55 -9.67
CA THR A 126 -2.40 13.89 -10.05
C THR A 126 -3.81 14.12 -9.51
N CYS A 127 -4.08 15.35 -9.09
CA CYS A 127 -5.41 15.76 -8.65
C CYS A 127 -5.80 17.08 -9.31
N ASN A 128 -7.10 17.30 -9.42
CA ASN A 128 -7.67 18.56 -9.87
C ASN A 128 -8.25 19.28 -8.66
N LEU A 129 -7.86 20.54 -8.45
CA LEU A 129 -8.30 21.34 -7.30
C LEU A 129 -9.83 21.51 -7.21
N LYS A 130 -10.56 21.37 -8.33
CA LYS A 130 -12.02 21.47 -8.38
C LYS A 130 -12.73 20.13 -8.25
N SER A 131 -12.14 19.05 -8.76
CA SER A 131 -12.79 17.74 -8.84
C SER A 131 -12.13 16.65 -8.00
N GLY A 132 -11.06 16.92 -7.26
CA GLY A 132 -10.37 15.92 -6.43
C GLY A 132 -9.41 15.02 -7.22
N SER A 133 -9.08 13.86 -6.64
CA SER A 133 -8.20 12.86 -7.25
C SER A 133 -8.91 12.12 -8.39
N HIS A 134 -8.20 11.94 -9.51
CA HIS A 134 -8.70 11.17 -10.65
C HIS A 134 -8.98 9.71 -10.29
N PHE A 135 -8.12 9.10 -9.46
CA PHE A 135 -8.26 7.71 -9.06
C PHE A 135 -9.48 7.51 -8.16
N THR A 136 -9.65 8.39 -7.18
CA THR A 136 -10.80 8.34 -6.28
C THR A 136 -12.11 8.52 -7.02
N ASN A 137 -12.19 9.47 -7.95
CA ASN A 137 -13.39 9.64 -8.77
C ASN A 137 -13.70 8.38 -9.59
N ALA A 138 -12.67 7.78 -10.21
CA ALA A 138 -12.84 6.58 -11.03
C ALA A 138 -13.27 5.33 -10.24
N ILE A 139 -13.02 5.26 -8.92
CA ILE A 139 -13.44 4.13 -8.09
C ILE A 139 -14.87 4.30 -7.56
N ILE A 140 -15.32 5.55 -7.40
CA ILE A 140 -16.63 5.86 -6.82
C ILE A 140 -17.73 5.88 -7.89
N GLU A 141 -17.38 6.17 -9.15
CA GLU A 141 -18.28 6.14 -10.32
C GLU A 141 -18.61 4.71 -10.80
#